data_AF-A0A370GSW3-F1
#
_entry.id   AF-A0A370GSW3-F1
#
_cell.length_a   1.000
_cell.length_b   1.000
_cell.length_c   1.000
_cell.angle_alpha   90.00
_cell.angle_beta   90.00
_cell.angle_gamma   90.00
#
_symmetry.space_group_name_H-M   'P 1'
#
loop_
_entity.id
_entity.type
_entity.pdbx_description
1 polymer ?
#
loop_
_entity_poly.entity_id
_entity_poly.type
_entity_poly.pdbx_seq_one_letter_code
_entity_poly.pdbx_strand_id
1 'polypeptide(L)'
;MTATVRRLAGASMVIAGAVAAIGFTAGNASAAPTDCVTDRWTTGASAHCGGDGFFTVEVDCVGVYVTRTAPHLAVGPYMQASQRFAYAGDHPEMDPTQTHPRADCFEFTTGHFGIATGTRVYETFR
;
A
#
# COMPACT_ATOMS: atom_id res chain seq x y z
N MET A 1 -23.55 25.61 -56.20
CA MET A 1 -22.26 25.72 -55.50
C MET A 1 -22.52 25.23 -54.08
N THR A 2 -22.05 24.11 -53.55
CA THR A 2 -20.80 23.34 -53.70
C THR A 2 -21.04 21.86 -53.31
N ALA A 3 -20.10 21.01 -53.69
CA ALA A 3 -20.16 19.56 -53.91
C ALA A 3 -20.63 18.62 -52.77
N THR A 4 -21.32 17.57 -53.23
CA THR A 4 -21.57 16.24 -52.64
C THR A 4 -20.28 15.48 -52.33
N VAL A 5 -20.18 14.79 -51.19
CA VAL A 5 -19.41 13.53 -51.08
C VAL A 5 -20.17 12.53 -50.20
N ARG A 6 -20.78 11.52 -50.84
CA ARG A 6 -21.20 10.26 -50.22
C ARG A 6 -20.04 9.27 -50.31
N ARG A 7 -19.66 8.65 -49.18
CA ARG A 7 -19.06 7.30 -49.16
C ARG A 7 -19.55 6.55 -47.91
N LEU A 8 -20.49 5.63 -48.11
CA LEU A 8 -20.65 4.44 -47.27
C LEU A 8 -19.58 3.43 -47.72
N ALA A 9 -18.70 2.99 -46.82
CA ALA A 9 -18.02 1.69 -46.86
C ALA A 9 -17.05 1.58 -45.67
N GLY A 10 -17.20 0.54 -44.85
CA GLY A 10 -16.15 0.13 -43.91
C GLY A 10 -16.68 -0.48 -42.62
N ALA A 11 -17.18 -1.71 -42.67
CA ALA A 11 -17.25 -2.55 -41.48
C ALA A 11 -15.83 -2.76 -40.96
N SER A 12 -15.56 -2.50 -39.67
CA SER A 12 -14.56 -3.24 -38.87
C SER A 12 -14.60 -2.78 -37.41
N MET A 13 -14.67 -3.79 -36.55
CA MET A 13 -14.65 -3.74 -35.09
C MET A 13 -13.49 -2.89 -34.56
N VAL A 14 -13.76 -2.06 -33.54
CA VAL A 14 -12.79 -1.88 -32.44
C VAL A 14 -13.56 -1.86 -31.13
N ILE A 15 -13.63 -3.03 -30.50
CA ILE A 15 -13.75 -3.14 -29.06
C ILE A 15 -12.44 -2.57 -28.50
N ALA A 16 -12.49 -1.36 -27.98
CA ALA A 16 -11.48 -0.81 -27.08
C ALA A 16 -12.27 0.07 -26.12
N GLY A 17 -12.60 -0.37 -24.92
CA GLY A 17 -11.76 -1.10 -23.99
C GLY A 17 -12.07 -0.40 -22.68
N ALA A 18 -12.95 -1.00 -21.90
CA ALA A 18 -13.34 -0.48 -20.60
C ALA A 18 -12.15 -0.61 -19.64
N VAL A 19 -11.24 0.36 -19.64
CA VAL A 19 -10.15 0.44 -18.65
C VAL A 19 -9.85 1.90 -18.35
N ALA A 20 -10.66 2.52 -17.49
CA ALA A 20 -10.28 3.73 -16.76
C ALA A 20 -11.24 3.97 -15.58
N ALA A 21 -11.33 3.00 -14.68
CA ALA A 21 -11.89 3.23 -13.35
C ALA A 21 -10.95 2.63 -12.30
N ILE A 22 -9.68 3.06 -12.32
CA ILE A 22 -8.87 2.99 -11.11
C ILE A 22 -9.38 4.15 -10.25
N GLY A 23 -10.48 3.89 -9.55
CA GLY A 23 -10.87 4.72 -8.44
C GLY A 23 -9.74 4.65 -7.43
N PHE A 24 -8.93 5.70 -7.37
CA PHE A 24 -8.09 5.97 -6.20
C PHE A 24 -9.05 6.28 -5.05
N THR A 25 -9.66 5.23 -4.48
CA THR A 25 -10.22 5.33 -3.16
C THR A 25 -9.01 5.43 -2.25
N ALA A 26 -8.53 6.65 -2.03
CA ALA A 26 -7.67 6.95 -0.90
C ALA A 26 -8.41 6.40 0.32
N GLY A 27 -7.94 5.25 0.83
CA GLY A 27 -8.55 4.58 1.96
C GLY A 27 -8.63 5.57 3.12
N ASN A 28 -9.73 5.50 3.87
CA ASN A 28 -9.92 6.30 5.07
C ASN A 28 -8.65 6.24 5.91
N ALA A 29 -7.93 7.35 5.99
CA ALA A 29 -6.83 7.50 6.93
C ALA A 29 -7.48 7.40 8.31
N SER A 30 -7.47 6.20 8.90
CA SER A 30 -7.70 6.06 10.33
C SER A 30 -6.68 6.97 10.98
N ALA A 31 -7.16 7.97 11.73
CA ALA A 31 -6.31 8.97 12.36
C ALA A 31 -5.19 8.23 13.10
N ALA A 32 -3.94 8.47 12.69
CA ALA A 32 -2.80 7.99 13.45
C ALA A 32 -2.97 8.51 14.89
N PRO A 33 -2.58 7.73 15.92
CA PRO A 33 -2.56 8.25 17.28
C PRO A 33 -1.83 9.60 17.27
N THR A 34 -2.37 10.60 18.00
CA THR A 34 -1.89 12.00 17.94
C THR A 34 -0.37 12.13 18.12
N ASP A 35 0.22 11.15 18.79
CA ASP A 35 1.63 11.13 19.18
C ASP A 35 2.49 10.22 18.29
N CYS A 36 1.97 9.79 17.13
CA CYS A 36 2.71 8.95 16.17
C CYS A 36 3.07 9.73 14.89
N VAL A 37 4.35 9.69 14.52
CA VAL A 37 4.88 10.16 13.24
C VAL A 37 5.07 8.97 12.32
N THR A 38 4.65 9.09 11.06
CA THR A 38 4.81 8.04 10.04
C THR A 38 5.81 8.46 8.98
N ASP A 39 6.85 7.64 8.78
CA ASP A 39 7.82 7.82 7.71
C ASP A 39 7.48 6.87 6.55
N ARG A 40 7.25 7.44 5.36
CA ARG A 40 6.86 6.68 4.16
C ARG A 40 7.95 6.70 3.11
N TRP A 41 8.11 5.60 2.41
CA TRP A 41 8.95 5.48 1.21
C TRP A 41 8.19 4.77 0.10
N THR A 42 8.79 4.69 -1.09
CA THR A 42 8.15 4.13 -2.29
C THR A 42 7.69 2.68 -2.12
N THR A 43 8.31 1.92 -1.22
CA THR A 43 8.06 0.50 -1.05
C THR A 43 7.66 0.14 0.39
N GLY A 44 7.23 1.09 1.21
CA GLY A 44 6.88 0.79 2.60
C GLY A 44 6.68 2.01 3.48
N ALA A 45 6.52 1.75 4.77
CA ALA A 45 6.46 2.78 5.79
C ALA A 45 6.87 2.24 7.17
N SER A 46 7.24 3.15 8.06
CA SER A 46 7.44 2.91 9.48
C SER A 46 6.71 3.97 10.30
N ALA A 47 6.48 3.68 11.58
CA ALA A 47 5.94 4.67 12.51
C ALA A 47 6.77 4.76 13.80
N HIS A 48 6.87 5.97 14.32
CA HIS A 48 7.48 6.29 15.60
C HIS A 48 6.41 6.93 16.49
N CYS A 49 6.18 6.37 17.68
CA CYS A 49 5.12 6.79 18.59
C CYS A 49 5.71 7.21 19.94
N GLY A 50 5.25 8.33 20.49
CA GLY A 50 5.80 8.94 21.71
C GLY A 50 5.31 8.34 23.05
N GLY A 51 4.62 7.20 23.03
CA GLY A 51 4.04 6.59 24.23
C GLY A 51 4.29 5.09 24.33
N ASP A 52 4.15 4.54 25.53
CA ASP A 52 4.22 3.10 25.78
C ASP A 52 3.01 2.38 25.18
N GLY A 53 3.25 1.35 24.37
CA GLY A 53 2.19 0.50 23.84
C GLY A 53 2.60 -0.29 22.60
N PHE A 54 1.73 -1.20 22.17
CA PHE A 54 1.91 -1.93 20.92
C PHE A 54 1.25 -1.18 19.78
N PHE A 55 2.07 -0.79 18.80
CA PHE A 55 1.61 -0.07 17.61
C PHE A 55 1.77 -0.95 16.39
N THR A 56 0.76 -0.94 15.53
CA THR A 56 0.77 -1.63 14.24
C THR A 56 0.83 -0.60 13.12
N VAL A 57 1.74 -0.83 12.17
CA VAL A 57 1.78 -0.14 10.88
C VAL A 57 1.27 -1.10 9.83
N GLU A 58 0.30 -0.65 9.04
CA GLU A 58 -0.17 -1.37 7.86
C GLU A 58 0.07 -0.53 6.62
N VAL A 59 0.60 -1.15 5.57
CA VAL A 59 0.90 -0.54 4.28
C VAL A 59 0.10 -1.25 3.21
N ASP A 60 -0.67 -0.47 2.45
CA ASP A 60 -1.39 -0.95 1.28
C ASP A 60 -0.43 -0.91 0.09
N CYS A 61 -0.20 -2.07 -0.52
CA CYS A 61 0.77 -2.28 -1.60
C CYS A 61 0.06 -2.66 -2.90
N VAL A 62 0.68 -2.32 -4.03
CA VAL A 62 0.29 -2.84 -5.35
C VAL A 62 1.51 -3.45 -6.02
N GLY A 63 1.39 -4.69 -6.50
CA GLY A 63 2.52 -5.41 -7.11
C GLY A 63 2.29 -6.90 -7.29
N VAL A 64 3.38 -7.66 -7.30
CA VAL A 64 3.40 -9.11 -7.41
C VAL A 64 3.52 -9.71 -6.02
N TYR A 65 2.70 -10.70 -5.70
CA TYR A 65 2.75 -11.38 -4.41
C TYR A 65 2.49 -12.88 -4.55
N VAL A 66 2.98 -13.64 -3.57
CA VAL A 66 2.78 -15.08 -3.50
C VAL A 66 1.47 -15.36 -2.79
N THR A 67 0.65 -16.23 -3.38
CA THR A 67 -0.64 -16.66 -2.81
C THR A 67 -0.65 -18.17 -2.57
N ARG A 68 -1.46 -18.62 -1.61
CA ARG A 68 -1.62 -20.04 -1.29
C ARG A 68 -2.43 -20.81 -2.33
N THR A 69 -3.21 -20.13 -3.17
CA THR A 69 -4.06 -20.72 -4.21
C THR A 69 -3.37 -20.71 -5.58
N ALA A 70 -3.63 -21.71 -6.42
CA ALA A 70 -3.13 -21.68 -7.80
C ALA A 70 -3.82 -20.59 -8.64
N PRO A 71 -3.09 -19.84 -9.50
CA PRO A 71 -1.64 -19.81 -9.62
C PRO A 71 -0.98 -19.16 -8.38
N HIS A 72 0.13 -19.74 -7.89
CA HIS A 72 0.82 -19.29 -6.66
C HIS A 72 1.41 -17.87 -6.71
N LEU A 73 1.30 -17.20 -7.86
CA LEU A 73 1.70 -15.82 -8.08
C LEU A 73 0.47 -15.04 -8.51
N ALA A 74 0.22 -13.91 -7.85
CA ALA A 74 -0.83 -12.99 -8.19
C ALA A 74 -0.26 -11.58 -8.38
N VAL A 75 -0.97 -10.78 -9.18
CA VAL A 75 -0.65 -9.36 -9.40
C VAL A 75 -1.87 -8.56 -8.97
N GLY A 76 -1.67 -7.58 -8.10
CA GLY A 76 -2.78 -6.77 -7.60
C GLY A 76 -2.47 -6.08 -6.27
N PRO A 77 -3.52 -5.63 -5.57
CA PRO A 77 -3.39 -5.06 -4.24
C PRO A 77 -3.11 -6.17 -3.21
N TYR A 78 -2.22 -5.88 -2.28
CA TYR A 78 -2.00 -6.68 -1.09
C TYR A 78 -1.65 -5.74 0.07
N MET A 79 -1.69 -6.26 1.29
CA MET A 79 -1.37 -5.49 2.49
C MET A 79 -0.22 -6.15 3.23
N GLN A 80 0.66 -5.32 3.80
CA GLN A 80 1.71 -5.73 4.72
C GLN A 80 1.51 -5.01 6.04
N ALA A 81 1.74 -5.71 7.14
CA ALA A 81 1.60 -5.16 8.47
C ALA A 81 2.73 -5.64 9.37
N SER A 82 3.12 -4.79 10.32
CA SER A 82 3.97 -5.23 11.42
C SER A 82 3.62 -4.48 12.70
N GLN A 83 3.91 -5.12 13.82
CA GLN A 83 3.65 -4.62 15.15
C GLN A 83 4.94 -4.60 15.95
N ARG A 84 5.16 -3.52 16.71
CA ARG A 84 6.24 -3.40 17.69
C ARG A 84 5.72 -2.69 18.94
N PHE A 85 6.41 -2.94 20.05
CA PHE A 85 6.22 -2.14 21.25
C PHE A 85 7.03 -0.85 21.12
N ALA A 86 6.38 0.29 21.21
CA ALA A 86 7.05 1.57 21.38
C ALA A 86 7.20 1.83 22.88
N TYR A 87 8.35 2.37 23.26
CA TYR A 87 8.65 2.75 24.64
C TYR A 87 8.58 4.28 24.76
N ALA A 88 8.04 4.78 25.86
CA ALA A 88 7.99 6.20 26.15
C ALA A 88 9.37 6.73 26.55
N GLY A 89 9.81 7.80 25.88
CA GLY A 89 11.10 8.44 26.12
C GLY A 89 12.21 7.91 25.22
N ASP A 90 13.40 8.50 25.36
CA ASP A 90 14.57 8.12 24.56
C ASP A 90 15.19 6.82 25.08
N HIS A 91 15.25 5.81 24.22
CA HIS A 91 15.90 4.52 24.48
C HIS A 91 17.08 4.31 23.52
N PRO A 92 18.19 5.06 23.67
CA PRO A 92 19.34 4.99 22.77
C PRO A 92 20.04 3.61 22.78
N GLU A 93 19.77 2.79 23.80
CA GLU A 93 20.23 1.41 23.89
C GLU A 93 19.48 0.45 22.95
N MET A 94 18.29 0.83 22.46
CA MET A 94 17.47 0.02 21.56
C MET A 94 17.64 0.45 20.11
N ASP A 95 17.74 -0.54 19.22
CA ASP A 95 17.72 -0.29 17.78
C ASP A 95 16.30 0.19 17.37
N PRO A 96 16.17 1.31 16.65
CA PRO A 96 14.87 1.80 16.16
C PRO A 96 14.07 0.75 15.38
N THR A 97 14.73 -0.21 14.71
CA THR A 97 14.05 -1.30 14.00
C THR A 97 13.34 -2.29 14.92
N GLN A 98 13.66 -2.27 16.23
CA GLN A 98 13.02 -3.09 17.25
C GLN A 98 11.85 -2.38 17.94
N THR A 99 11.84 -1.05 17.97
CA THR A 99 10.80 -0.26 18.65
C THR A 99 9.80 0.36 17.66
N HIS A 100 10.18 0.57 16.40
CA HIS A 100 9.34 1.19 15.39
C HIS A 100 8.72 0.09 14.50
N PRO A 101 7.38 -0.06 14.48
CA PRO A 101 6.76 -0.93 13.49
C PRO A 101 7.09 -0.43 12.08
N ARG A 102 7.43 -1.37 11.21
CA ARG A 102 7.84 -1.16 9.82
C ARG A 102 7.24 -2.23 8.92
N ALA A 103 6.56 -1.83 7.84
CA ALA A 103 6.03 -2.74 6.85
C ALA A 103 6.56 -2.35 5.47
N ASP A 104 7.15 -3.33 4.77
CA ASP A 104 7.68 -3.16 3.42
C ASP A 104 6.83 -3.95 2.42
N CYS A 105 6.47 -3.31 1.32
CA CYS A 105 5.92 -3.94 0.14
C CYS A 105 6.94 -4.83 -0.58
N PHE A 106 8.22 -4.77 -0.21
CA PHE A 106 9.30 -5.53 -0.80
C PHE A 106 9.89 -6.49 0.25
N GLU A 107 9.36 -7.70 0.30
CA GLU A 107 9.71 -8.72 1.27
C GLU A 107 10.14 -9.99 0.53
N PHE A 108 11.46 -10.20 0.43
CA PHE A 108 12.02 -11.35 -0.27
C PHE A 108 11.58 -12.68 0.35
N THR A 109 11.42 -12.71 1.67
CA THR A 109 11.06 -13.92 2.43
C THR A 109 9.68 -14.45 2.05
N THR A 110 8.72 -13.54 1.83
CA THR A 110 7.34 -13.88 1.43
C THR A 110 7.15 -13.84 -0.08
N GLY A 111 8.14 -13.35 -0.84
CA GLY A 111 8.08 -13.20 -2.30
C GLY A 111 7.15 -12.08 -2.74
N HIS A 112 6.98 -11.03 -1.92
CA HIS A 112 6.13 -9.89 -2.21
C HIS A 112 6.96 -8.72 -2.74
N PHE A 113 6.54 -8.13 -3.85
CA PHE A 113 7.26 -7.05 -4.51
C PHE A 113 6.27 -6.03 -5.09
N GLY A 114 6.32 -4.80 -4.59
CA GLY A 114 5.38 -3.76 -4.99
C GLY A 114 5.71 -2.37 -4.48
N ILE A 115 4.79 -1.44 -4.74
CA ILE A 115 4.88 -0.02 -4.39
C ILE A 115 3.83 0.28 -3.33
N ALA A 116 4.20 1.08 -2.33
CA ALA A 116 3.28 1.56 -1.30
C ALA A 116 2.30 2.58 -1.89
N THR A 117 1.02 2.39 -1.60
CA THR A 117 -0.10 3.22 -2.06
C THR A 117 -0.87 3.86 -0.90
N GLY A 118 -0.79 3.27 0.28
CA GLY A 118 -1.43 3.76 1.50
C GLY A 118 -0.68 3.32 2.74
N THR A 119 -0.89 4.02 3.86
CA THR A 119 -0.34 3.63 5.15
C THR A 119 -1.30 4.05 6.25
N ARG A 120 -1.45 3.18 7.24
CA ARG A 120 -2.23 3.41 8.46
C ARG A 120 -1.46 2.93 9.67
N VAL A 121 -1.63 3.65 10.77
CA VAL A 121 -0.97 3.37 12.05
C VAL A 121 -2.04 3.42 13.12
N TYR A 122 -2.02 2.44 14.02
CA TYR A 122 -2.95 2.41 15.15
C TYR A 122 -2.34 1.66 16.34
N GLU A 123 -2.77 2.03 17.53
CA GLU A 123 -2.50 1.29 18.76
C GLU A 123 -3.29 -0.01 18.75
N THR A 124 -2.64 -1.14 19.05
CA THR A 124 -3.26 -2.47 19.03
C THR A 124 -3.69 -2.89 20.43
N PHE A 125 -2.83 -2.69 21.42
CA PHE A 125 -3.10 -2.89 22.84
C PHE A 125 -2.04 -2.20 23.70
N ARG A 126 -2.38 -1.94 24.97
CA ARG A 126 -1.56 -1.25 25.95
C ARG A 126 -1.14 -2.17 27.08
#